data_AF-A0A9J6E1H8-F1
#
_entry.id   AF-A0A9J6E1H8-F1
#
_cell.length_a   1.000
_cell.length_b   1.000
_cell.length_c   1.000
_cell.angle_alpha   90.00
_cell.angle_beta   90.00
_cell.angle_gamma   90.00
#
_symmetry.space_group_name_H-M   'P 1'
#
loop_
_entity.id
_entity.type
_entity.pdbx_description
1 polymer ?
#
loop_
_entity_poly.entity_id
_entity_poly.type
_entity_poly.pdbx_seq_one_letter_code
_entity_poly.pdbx_strand_id
1 'polypeptide(L)'
;MYQTSREEHCRKLDSVWKNVESALQALSRAKGEQFTGAKTQLRASYECYQHATARYSAFLEKAKTPEARHELQLQQAIDEDREAIVSEKLREATPQERDKAHETASQFSLSVHSRASSRSRRSGSSTISLAAVQARAQAEAVKARAQFGRKEAAMRLEKARIEAELEVLQHEKEAAAADAQASALEAAVEQDGGDCHAVSFAVDAFLLVLLHTSLNDDIGGSA
;
A
#
# COMPACT_ATOMS: atom_id res chain seq x y z
N MET A 1 -19.17 0.74 14.31
CA MET A 1 -18.68 -0.66 14.31
C MET A 1 -17.55 -0.90 13.31
N TYR A 2 -17.57 -0.28 12.11
CA TYR A 2 -16.51 -0.43 11.10
C TYR A 2 -15.09 -0.17 11.64
N GLN A 3 -14.84 0.97 12.30
CA GLN A 3 -13.50 1.34 12.78
C GLN A 3 -12.92 0.34 13.79
N THR A 4 -13.71 -0.17 14.72
CA THR A 4 -13.24 -1.15 15.71
C THR A 4 -12.82 -2.47 15.06
N SER A 5 -13.62 -2.97 14.11
CA SER A 5 -13.27 -4.18 13.35
C SER A 5 -12.06 -3.94 12.45
N ARG A 6 -11.97 -2.77 11.82
CA ARG A 6 -10.80 -2.34 11.03
C ARG A 6 -9.52 -2.40 11.86
N GLU A 7 -9.52 -1.77 13.03
CA GLU A 7 -8.36 -1.78 13.92
C GLU A 7 -7.96 -3.18 14.38
N GLU A 8 -8.94 -4.04 14.67
CA GLU A 8 -8.68 -5.44 15.03
C GLU A 8 -7.98 -6.19 13.89
N HIS A 9 -8.46 -6.03 12.66
CA HIS A 9 -7.83 -6.60 11.47
C HIS A 9 -6.42 -6.04 11.25
N CYS A 10 -6.21 -4.73 11.36
CA CYS A 10 -4.88 -4.11 11.24
C CYS A 10 -3.90 -4.66 12.29
N ARG A 11 -4.30 -4.73 13.56
CA ARG A 11 -3.47 -5.31 14.64
C ARG A 11 -3.11 -6.76 14.34
N LYS A 12 -4.06 -7.55 13.81
CA LYS A 12 -3.82 -8.94 13.46
C LYS A 12 -2.83 -9.06 12.30
N LEU A 13 -2.99 -8.25 11.26
CA LEU A 13 -2.08 -8.21 10.12
C LEU A 13 -0.66 -7.84 10.54
N ASP A 14 -0.50 -6.81 11.36
CA ASP A 14 0.80 -6.40 11.89
C ASP A 14 1.46 -7.52 12.72
N SER A 15 0.69 -8.20 13.55
CA SER A 15 1.19 -9.32 14.35
C SER A 15 1.67 -10.47 13.47
N VAL A 16 0.92 -10.84 12.43
CA VAL A 16 1.31 -11.94 11.55
C VAL A 16 2.48 -11.53 10.65
N TRP A 17 2.52 -10.29 10.17
CA TRP A 17 3.63 -9.78 9.39
C TRP A 17 4.95 -9.78 10.18
N LYS A 18 4.93 -9.40 11.47
CA LYS A 18 6.11 -9.53 12.36
C LYS A 18 6.64 -10.96 12.45
N ASN A 19 5.77 -11.96 12.38
CA ASN A 19 6.18 -13.37 12.34
C ASN A 19 6.87 -13.70 11.01
N VAL A 20 6.36 -13.17 9.89
CA VAL A 20 7.00 -13.29 8.57
C VAL A 20 8.38 -12.64 8.59
N GLU A 21 8.51 -11.42 9.11
CA GLU A 21 9.79 -10.72 9.23
C GLU A 21 10.79 -11.50 10.10
N SER A 22 10.33 -12.08 11.20
CA SER A 22 11.16 -12.92 12.06
C SER A 22 11.64 -14.18 11.32
N ALA A 23 10.77 -14.81 10.53
CA ALA A 23 11.13 -15.95 9.69
C ALA A 23 12.09 -15.58 8.54
N LEU A 24 11.92 -14.40 7.93
CA LEU A 24 12.85 -13.85 6.93
C LEU A 24 14.25 -13.62 7.53
N GLN A 25 14.33 -13.08 8.74
CA GLN A 25 15.59 -12.91 9.45
C GLN A 25 16.23 -14.26 9.82
N ALA A 26 15.43 -15.23 10.27
CA ALA A 26 15.91 -16.59 10.54
C ALA A 26 16.48 -17.25 9.28
N LEU A 27 15.79 -17.14 8.15
CA LEU A 27 16.24 -17.67 6.86
C LEU A 27 17.56 -17.03 6.40
N SER A 28 17.71 -15.71 6.62
CA SER A 28 18.93 -14.97 6.28
C SER A 28 20.16 -15.42 7.09
N ARG A 29 19.95 -15.97 8.29
CA ARG A 29 21.01 -16.44 9.19
C ARG A 29 21.26 -17.94 9.08
N ALA A 30 20.27 -18.70 8.65
CA ALA A 30 20.31 -20.15 8.58
C ALA A 30 21.34 -20.65 7.55
N LYS A 31 22.00 -21.77 7.87
CA LYS A 31 22.97 -22.45 7.00
C LYS A 31 22.77 -23.97 7.12
N GLY A 32 23.14 -24.70 6.06
CA GLY A 32 23.05 -26.17 6.05
C GLY A 32 21.64 -26.67 6.33
N GLU A 33 21.50 -27.62 7.25
CA GLU A 33 20.22 -28.25 7.62
C GLU A 33 19.21 -27.28 8.25
N GLN A 34 19.66 -26.19 8.87
CA GLN A 34 18.76 -25.17 9.45
C GLN A 34 18.03 -24.35 8.37
N PHE A 35 18.58 -24.34 7.14
CA PHE A 35 18.05 -23.55 6.04
C PHE A 35 16.69 -24.07 5.55
N THR A 36 16.54 -25.39 5.46
CA THR A 36 15.27 -26.02 5.05
C THR A 36 14.17 -25.80 6.10
N GLY A 37 14.53 -25.88 7.38
CA GLY A 37 13.65 -25.54 8.50
C GLY A 37 13.20 -24.08 8.46
N ALA A 38 14.13 -23.13 8.34
CA ALA A 38 13.82 -21.71 8.25
C ALA A 38 12.98 -21.35 7.01
N LYS A 39 13.24 -22.01 5.87
CA LYS A 39 12.45 -21.83 4.64
C LYS A 39 11.01 -22.32 4.81
N THR A 40 10.82 -23.46 5.46
CA THR A 40 9.50 -24.02 5.75
C THR A 40 8.73 -23.13 6.72
N GLN A 41 9.41 -22.61 7.74
CA GLN A 41 8.82 -21.66 8.70
C GLN A 41 8.41 -20.34 8.03
N LEU A 42 9.22 -19.82 7.11
CA LEU A 42 8.86 -18.63 6.32
C LEU A 42 7.59 -18.88 5.51
N ARG A 43 7.51 -20.02 4.80
CA ARG A 43 6.32 -20.37 4.02
C ARG A 43 5.07 -20.44 4.90
N ALA A 44 5.12 -21.18 6.02
CA ALA A 44 3.98 -21.31 6.93
C ALA A 44 3.56 -19.96 7.54
N SER A 45 4.52 -19.10 7.88
CA SER A 45 4.22 -17.76 8.42
C SER A 45 3.58 -16.86 7.36
N TYR A 46 4.01 -16.97 6.10
CA TYR A 46 3.45 -16.22 4.99
C TYR A 46 2.06 -16.73 4.59
N GLU A 47 1.80 -18.03 4.63
CA GLU A 47 0.46 -18.58 4.44
C GLU A 47 -0.52 -18.05 5.50
N CYS A 48 -0.09 -17.96 6.76
CA CYS A 48 -0.87 -17.31 7.82
C CYS A 48 -1.18 -15.84 7.50
N TYR A 49 -0.21 -15.12 6.94
CA TYR A 49 -0.37 -13.72 6.52
C TYR A 49 -1.40 -13.60 5.39
N GLN A 50 -1.31 -14.44 4.37
CA GLN A 50 -2.26 -14.49 3.26
C GLN A 50 -3.68 -14.76 3.75
N HIS A 51 -3.88 -15.67 4.70
CA HIS A 51 -5.19 -15.92 5.30
C HIS A 51 -5.73 -14.73 6.08
N ALA A 52 -4.89 -14.04 6.86
CA ALA A 52 -5.30 -12.84 7.59
C ALA A 52 -5.70 -11.71 6.63
N THR A 53 -4.95 -11.56 5.54
CA THR A 53 -5.18 -10.58 4.48
C THR A 53 -6.49 -10.87 3.74
N ALA A 54 -6.72 -12.11 3.31
CA ALA A 54 -7.97 -12.50 2.66
C ALA A 54 -9.20 -12.23 3.53
N ARG A 55 -9.11 -12.48 4.85
CA ARG A 55 -10.18 -12.13 5.79
C ARG A 55 -10.41 -10.63 5.87
N TYR A 56 -9.35 -9.83 5.83
CA TYR A 56 -9.48 -8.38 5.87
C TYR A 56 -10.08 -7.82 4.58
N SER A 57 -9.60 -8.28 3.41
CA SER A 57 -10.17 -7.90 2.11
C SER A 57 -11.66 -8.23 2.02
N ALA A 58 -12.07 -9.43 2.45
CA ALA A 58 -13.48 -9.81 2.48
C ALA A 58 -14.33 -8.92 3.42
N PHE A 59 -13.76 -8.46 4.54
CA PHE A 59 -14.41 -7.49 5.42
C PHE A 59 -14.59 -6.14 4.72
N LEU A 60 -13.56 -5.63 4.04
CA LEU A 60 -13.60 -4.35 3.32
C LEU A 60 -14.60 -4.39 2.15
N GLU A 61 -14.61 -5.48 1.37
CA GLU A 61 -15.58 -5.68 0.29
C GLU A 61 -17.02 -5.71 0.81
N LYS A 62 -17.25 -6.33 1.97
CA LYS A 62 -18.58 -6.40 2.60
C LYS A 62 -19.06 -5.04 3.13
N ALA A 63 -18.15 -4.18 3.58
CA ALA A 63 -18.51 -2.87 4.12
C ALA A 63 -19.14 -1.94 3.07
N LYS A 64 -18.81 -2.10 1.78
CA LYS A 64 -19.34 -1.34 0.62
C LYS A 64 -19.20 0.19 0.69
N THR A 65 -18.52 0.73 1.69
CA THR A 65 -18.28 2.17 1.86
C THR A 65 -17.13 2.63 0.95
N PRO A 66 -17.09 3.91 0.54
CA PRO A 66 -15.97 4.43 -0.27
C PRO A 66 -14.63 4.34 0.48
N GLU A 67 -14.63 4.53 1.80
CA GLU A 67 -13.44 4.40 2.65
C GLU A 67 -12.89 2.97 2.62
N ALA A 68 -13.78 1.97 2.69
CA ALA A 68 -13.39 0.56 2.64
C ALA A 68 -12.80 0.16 1.28
N ARG A 69 -13.29 0.76 0.17
CA ARG A 69 -12.71 0.52 -1.17
C ARG A 69 -11.32 1.12 -1.31
N HIS A 70 -11.13 2.35 -0.81
CA HIS A 70 -9.81 2.98 -0.80
C HIS A 70 -8.82 2.18 0.06
N GLU A 71 -9.26 1.72 1.22
CA GLU A 71 -8.47 0.88 2.10
C GLU A 71 -8.12 -0.48 1.49
N LEU A 72 -9.03 -1.08 0.71
CA LEU A 72 -8.75 -2.31 -0.03
C LEU A 72 -7.64 -2.11 -1.06
N GLN A 73 -7.65 -0.99 -1.79
CA GLN A 73 -6.59 -0.67 -2.75
C GLN A 73 -5.23 -0.46 -2.06
N LEU A 74 -5.22 0.24 -0.92
CA LEU A 74 -4.01 0.41 -0.12
C LEU A 74 -3.46 -0.95 0.36
N GLN A 75 -4.34 -1.82 0.86
CA GLN A 75 -3.95 -3.13 1.35
C GLN A 75 -3.36 -3.99 0.23
N GLN A 76 -3.99 -4.00 -0.96
CA GLN A 76 -3.48 -4.71 -2.14
C GLN A 76 -2.07 -4.26 -2.53
N ALA A 77 -1.82 -2.95 -2.57
CA ALA A 77 -0.48 -2.42 -2.88
C ALA A 77 0.57 -2.86 -1.84
N ILE A 78 0.20 -2.87 -0.55
CA ILE A 78 1.08 -3.37 0.52
C ILE A 78 1.35 -4.86 0.36
N ASP A 79 0.33 -5.63 -0.03
CA ASP A 79 0.45 -7.08 -0.21
C ASP A 79 1.34 -7.44 -1.40
N GLU A 80 1.24 -6.70 -2.51
CA GLU A 80 2.12 -6.84 -3.67
C GLU A 80 3.60 -6.61 -3.29
N ASP A 81 3.88 -5.55 -2.54
CA ASP A 81 5.24 -5.25 -2.04
C ASP A 81 5.76 -6.37 -1.12
N ARG A 82 4.92 -6.83 -0.19
CA ARG A 82 5.27 -7.90 0.75
C ARG A 82 5.48 -9.24 0.06
N GLU A 83 4.66 -9.55 -0.94
CA GLU A 83 4.79 -10.74 -1.77
C GLU A 83 6.09 -10.72 -2.57
N ALA A 84 6.45 -9.58 -3.15
CA ALA A 84 7.71 -9.44 -3.87
C ALA A 84 8.91 -9.76 -2.97
N ILE A 85 8.91 -9.26 -1.73
CA ILE A 85 9.98 -9.53 -0.75
C ILE A 85 10.05 -11.03 -0.41
N VAL A 86 8.91 -11.65 -0.10
CA VAL A 86 8.89 -13.07 0.31
C VAL A 86 9.24 -13.98 -0.87
N SER A 87 8.72 -13.70 -2.06
CA SER A 87 8.99 -14.45 -3.28
C SER A 87 10.46 -14.36 -3.69
N GLU A 88 11.06 -13.17 -3.61
CA GLU A 88 12.49 -12.99 -3.86
C GLU A 88 13.32 -13.86 -2.91
N LYS A 89 13.00 -13.82 -1.61
CA LYS A 89 13.75 -14.57 -0.58
C LYS A 89 13.57 -16.07 -0.71
N LEU A 90 12.38 -16.54 -1.07
CA LEU A 90 12.13 -17.95 -1.35
C LEU A 90 12.84 -18.43 -2.63
N ARG A 91 12.96 -17.57 -3.65
CA ARG A 91 13.72 -17.85 -4.89
C ARG A 91 15.22 -17.89 -4.64
N GLU A 92 15.79 -16.92 -3.94
CA GLU A 92 17.19 -16.95 -3.48
C GLU A 92 17.48 -18.21 -2.66
N ALA A 93 16.46 -18.73 -1.96
CA ALA A 93 16.53 -19.94 -1.18
C ALA A 93 16.25 -21.24 -1.95
N THR A 94 16.06 -21.21 -3.27
CA THR A 94 16.09 -22.43 -4.08
C THR A 94 17.55 -22.79 -4.40
N PRO A 95 17.96 -24.07 -4.26
CA PRO A 95 19.33 -24.48 -4.60
C PRO A 95 19.50 -24.44 -6.12
N GLN A 96 19.85 -23.27 -6.64
CA GLN A 96 20.41 -23.13 -7.97
C GLN A 96 21.84 -22.62 -7.79
N GLU A 97 22.76 -23.59 -7.79
CA GLU A 97 24.20 -23.43 -8.07
C GLU A 97 25.06 -22.66 -7.06
N ARG A 98 25.05 -23.08 -5.78
CA ARG A 98 26.23 -22.88 -4.91
C ARG A 98 27.19 -24.07 -4.86
N ASP A 99 26.86 -25.19 -5.52
CA ASP A 99 27.60 -26.46 -5.39
C ASP A 99 28.46 -26.85 -6.60
N LYS A 100 28.61 -26.01 -7.64
CA LYS A 100 29.46 -26.35 -8.82
C LYS A 100 30.85 -25.70 -8.83
N ALA A 101 31.39 -25.31 -7.67
CA ALA A 101 32.73 -24.69 -7.59
C ALA A 101 33.75 -25.44 -6.71
N HIS A 102 33.48 -26.68 -6.30
CA HIS A 102 34.45 -27.49 -5.52
C HIS A 102 34.69 -28.90 -6.06
N GLU A 103 34.47 -29.13 -7.35
CA GLU A 103 34.84 -30.38 -8.03
C GLU A 103 35.81 -30.11 -9.20
N THR A 104 36.94 -29.47 -8.89
CA THR A 104 38.15 -29.64 -9.72
C THR A 104 39.36 -29.66 -8.82
N ALA A 105 40.08 -30.77 -8.87
CA ALA A 105 41.35 -31.10 -8.21
C ALA A 105 41.26 -31.57 -6.74
N SER A 106 41.14 -32.87 -6.54
CA SER A 106 42.34 -33.66 -6.25
C SER A 106 42.03 -35.14 -6.32
N GLN A 107 42.59 -35.79 -7.34
CA GLN A 107 42.64 -37.23 -7.49
C GLN A 107 43.47 -37.87 -6.36
N PHE A 108 43.13 -39.13 -6.09
CA PHE A 108 44.02 -40.20 -5.61
C PHE A 108 45.53 -39.93 -5.82
N SER A 109 46.33 -40.07 -4.75
CA SER A 109 47.48 -40.99 -4.72
C SER A 109 48.22 -40.93 -3.37
N LEU A 110 48.72 -42.09 -2.98
CA LEU A 110 49.39 -42.44 -1.73
C LEU A 110 50.74 -41.73 -1.51
N SER A 111 51.15 -41.64 -0.24
CA SER A 111 52.51 -41.95 0.25
C SER A 111 53.72 -41.03 -0.11
N VAL A 112 54.38 -40.56 0.97
CA VAL A 112 55.84 -40.27 1.12
C VAL A 112 56.38 -38.87 0.75
N HIS A 113 56.90 -38.20 1.80
CA HIS A 113 58.02 -37.24 1.89
C HIS A 113 58.20 -36.15 0.81
N SER A 114 58.25 -34.87 1.25
CA SER A 114 59.46 -34.01 1.24
C SER A 114 59.14 -32.52 1.42
N ARG A 115 59.99 -31.83 2.19
CA ARG A 115 60.04 -30.36 2.36
C ARG A 115 60.56 -29.72 1.07
N ALA A 116 59.95 -28.63 0.58
CA ALA A 116 60.66 -27.51 -0.06
C ALA A 116 59.74 -26.33 -0.39
N SER A 117 60.28 -25.13 -0.13
CA SER A 117 59.80 -23.79 -0.46
C SER A 117 59.38 -23.61 -1.92
N SER A 118 58.31 -22.84 -2.17
CA SER A 118 58.26 -21.97 -3.34
C SER A 118 57.44 -20.69 -3.08
N ARG A 119 58.17 -19.56 -3.11
CA ARG A 119 57.61 -18.21 -3.28
C ARG A 119 56.90 -18.14 -4.64
N SER A 120 55.66 -17.67 -4.66
CA SER A 120 55.02 -17.14 -5.86
C SER A 120 54.40 -15.80 -5.55
N ARG A 121 55.08 -14.74 -5.99
CA ARG A 121 54.48 -13.42 -6.22
C ARG A 121 53.72 -13.50 -7.53
N ARG A 122 52.40 -13.30 -7.52
CA ARG A 122 51.66 -12.90 -8.72
C ARG A 122 50.57 -11.90 -8.36
N SER A 123 50.83 -10.65 -8.72
CA SER A 123 49.87 -9.57 -8.86
C SER A 123 48.81 -9.99 -9.89
N GLY A 124 47.54 -10.03 -9.49
CA GLY A 124 46.42 -10.35 -10.38
C GLY A 124 45.32 -9.32 -10.18
N SER A 125 45.26 -8.37 -11.10
CA SER A 125 44.22 -7.35 -11.25
C SER A 125 42.83 -7.96 -11.03
N SER A 126 42.06 -7.43 -10.08
CA SER A 126 40.69 -7.85 -9.78
C SER A 126 39.78 -7.49 -10.94
N THR A 127 39.61 -8.38 -11.91
CA THR A 127 38.57 -8.24 -12.93
C THR A 127 37.22 -8.48 -12.26
N ILE A 128 36.60 -7.40 -11.76
CA ILE A 128 35.19 -7.42 -11.37
C ILE A 128 34.42 -7.80 -12.65
N SER A 129 33.75 -8.94 -12.63
CA SER A 129 33.04 -9.45 -13.80
C SER A 129 31.93 -8.48 -14.22
N LEU A 130 31.71 -8.32 -15.52
CA LEU A 130 30.65 -7.48 -16.08
C LEU A 130 29.28 -7.81 -15.47
N ALA A 131 29.03 -9.09 -15.19
CA ALA A 131 27.83 -9.57 -14.52
C ALA A 131 27.68 -9.02 -13.08
N ALA A 132 28.77 -8.91 -12.32
CA ALA A 132 28.73 -8.33 -10.98
C ALA A 132 28.47 -6.81 -11.02
N VAL A 133 28.97 -6.11 -12.03
CA VAL A 133 28.68 -4.69 -12.25
C VAL A 133 27.21 -4.50 -12.64
N GLN A 134 26.69 -5.33 -13.55
CA GLN A 134 25.28 -5.28 -13.97
C GLN A 134 24.32 -5.61 -12.83
N ALA A 135 24.63 -6.61 -12.00
CA ALA A 135 23.82 -6.96 -10.84
C ALA A 135 23.75 -5.80 -9.82
N ARG A 136 24.87 -5.09 -9.59
CA ARG A 136 24.89 -3.89 -8.72
C ARG A 136 24.09 -2.74 -9.31
N ALA A 137 24.22 -2.48 -10.62
CA ALA A 137 23.45 -1.44 -11.31
C ALA A 137 21.94 -1.71 -11.26
N GLN A 138 21.52 -2.98 -11.43
CA GLN A 138 20.11 -3.36 -11.29
C GLN A 138 19.61 -3.19 -9.85
N ALA A 139 20.40 -3.60 -8.85
CA ALA A 139 20.04 -3.42 -7.44
C ALA A 139 19.89 -1.94 -7.05
N GLU A 140 20.76 -1.06 -7.55
CA GLU A 140 20.65 0.38 -7.34
C GLU A 140 19.44 0.99 -8.06
N ALA A 141 19.13 0.54 -9.28
CA ALA A 141 17.95 0.98 -10.01
C ALA A 141 16.64 0.59 -9.30
N VAL A 142 16.56 -0.63 -8.74
CA VAL A 142 15.41 -1.08 -7.95
C VAL A 142 15.29 -0.28 -6.65
N LYS A 143 16.39 -0.02 -5.94
CA LYS A 143 16.38 0.85 -4.74
C LYS A 143 15.91 2.26 -5.06
N ALA A 144 16.38 2.84 -6.16
CA ALA A 144 15.97 4.17 -6.60
C ALA A 144 14.46 4.22 -6.90
N ARG A 145 13.94 3.22 -7.61
CA ARG A 145 12.49 3.09 -7.87
C ARG A 145 11.68 2.95 -6.58
N ALA A 146 12.12 2.10 -5.64
CA ALA A 146 11.44 1.93 -4.36
C ALA A 146 11.46 3.21 -3.50
N GLN A 147 12.58 3.94 -3.46
CA GLN A 147 12.63 5.23 -2.78
C GLN A 147 11.74 6.27 -3.43
N PHE A 148 11.68 6.31 -4.76
CA PHE A 148 10.80 7.22 -5.47
C PHE A 148 9.33 6.89 -5.25
N GLY A 149 8.97 5.61 -5.32
CA GLY A 149 7.61 5.13 -5.01
C GLY A 149 7.16 5.48 -3.60
N ARG A 150 8.04 5.34 -2.59
CA ARG A 150 7.75 5.77 -1.21
C ARG A 150 7.50 7.27 -1.10
N LYS A 151 8.31 8.09 -1.77
CA LYS A 151 8.10 9.56 -1.81
C LYS A 151 6.80 9.92 -2.52
N GLU A 152 6.50 9.25 -3.62
CA GLU A 152 5.28 9.48 -4.40
C GLU A 152 4.02 9.09 -3.61
N ALA A 153 4.05 7.96 -2.90
CA ALA A 153 2.96 7.54 -2.03
C ALA A 153 2.74 8.51 -0.86
N ALA A 154 3.82 8.98 -0.22
CA ALA A 154 3.73 9.99 0.83
C ALA A 154 3.12 11.31 0.33
N MET A 155 3.52 11.75 -0.87
CA MET A 155 2.93 12.95 -1.50
C MET A 155 1.45 12.76 -1.85
N ARG A 156 1.05 11.58 -2.33
CA ARG A 156 -0.36 11.27 -2.60
C ARG A 156 -1.21 11.25 -1.33
N LEU A 157 -0.66 10.73 -0.23
CA LEU A 157 -1.34 10.72 1.06
C LEU A 157 -1.56 12.15 1.57
N GLU A 158 -0.52 12.98 1.52
CA GLU A 158 -0.66 14.38 1.94
C GLU A 158 -1.61 15.16 1.02
N LYS A 159 -1.57 14.90 -0.29
CA LYS A 159 -2.51 15.48 -1.25
C LYS A 159 -3.95 15.12 -0.88
N ALA A 160 -4.25 13.85 -0.65
CA ALA A 160 -5.60 13.39 -0.29
C ALA A 160 -6.07 13.98 1.05
N ARG A 161 -5.15 14.11 2.02
CA ARG A 161 -5.43 14.77 3.31
C ARG A 161 -5.85 16.22 3.10
N ILE A 162 -5.09 16.97 2.29
CA ILE A 162 -5.39 18.37 1.96
C ILE A 162 -6.70 18.49 1.18
N GLU A 163 -6.96 17.60 0.23
CA GLU A 163 -8.22 17.60 -0.54
C GLU A 163 -9.44 17.37 0.37
N ALA A 164 -9.35 16.44 1.33
CA ALA A 164 -10.41 16.23 2.32
C ALA A 164 -10.59 17.45 3.25
N GLU A 165 -9.51 18.09 3.69
CA GLU A 165 -9.60 19.33 4.48
C GLU A 165 -10.27 20.46 3.68
N LEU A 166 -9.99 20.57 2.39
CA LEU A 166 -10.65 21.54 1.51
C LEU A 166 -12.14 21.28 1.33
N GLU A 167 -12.56 20.01 1.20
CA GLU A 167 -13.98 19.65 1.12
C GLU A 167 -14.73 20.03 2.41
N VAL A 168 -14.15 19.76 3.58
CA VAL A 168 -14.73 20.17 4.86
C VAL A 168 -14.89 21.69 4.94
N LEU A 169 -13.84 22.45 4.59
CA LEU A 169 -13.89 23.92 4.58
C LEU A 169 -14.93 24.47 3.59
N GLN A 170 -15.10 23.79 2.45
CA GLN A 170 -16.11 24.17 1.46
C GLN A 170 -17.53 23.98 2.02
N HIS A 171 -17.80 22.87 2.69
CA HIS A 171 -19.08 22.64 3.36
C HIS A 171 -19.33 23.63 4.50
N GLU A 172 -18.32 23.96 5.30
CA GLU A 172 -18.43 24.98 6.35
C GLU A 172 -18.75 26.36 5.75
N LYS A 173 -18.11 26.72 4.64
CA LYS A 173 -18.40 27.96 3.92
C LYS A 173 -19.84 28.00 3.39
N GLU A 174 -20.31 26.90 2.81
CA GLU A 174 -21.68 26.80 2.30
C GLU A 174 -22.71 26.90 3.44
N ALA A 175 -22.46 26.23 4.57
CA ALA A 175 -23.29 26.32 5.76
C ALA A 175 -23.33 27.75 6.31
N ALA A 176 -22.18 28.40 6.47
CA ALA A 176 -22.11 29.78 6.95
C ALA A 176 -22.82 30.76 5.99
N ALA A 177 -22.76 30.53 4.68
CA ALA A 177 -23.48 31.33 3.70
C ALA A 177 -24.99 31.13 3.80
N ALA A 178 -25.45 29.89 3.98
CA ALA A 178 -26.87 29.58 4.19
C ALA A 178 -27.40 30.20 5.50
N ASP A 179 -26.63 30.13 6.59
CA ASP A 179 -26.98 30.75 7.87
C ASP A 179 -27.09 32.27 7.76
N ALA A 180 -26.15 32.91 7.04
CA ALA A 180 -26.20 34.35 6.78
C ALA A 180 -27.43 34.75 5.93
N GLN A 181 -27.80 33.93 4.93
CA GLN A 181 -29.00 34.16 4.13
C GLN A 181 -30.27 33.99 4.95
N ALA A 182 -30.36 32.96 5.79
CA ALA A 182 -31.49 32.75 6.69
C ALA A 182 -31.67 33.94 7.64
N SER A 183 -30.58 34.38 8.27
CA SER A 183 -30.60 35.53 9.18
C SER A 183 -31.01 36.84 8.47
N ALA A 184 -30.55 37.05 7.22
CA ALA A 184 -30.96 38.21 6.44
C ALA A 184 -32.46 38.20 6.08
N LEU A 185 -33.02 37.02 5.80
CA LEU A 185 -34.45 36.87 5.51
C LEU A 185 -35.30 37.07 6.78
N GLU A 186 -34.88 36.54 7.93
CA GLU A 186 -35.57 36.77 9.21
C GLU A 186 -35.59 38.26 9.58
N ALA A 187 -34.45 38.95 9.43
CA ALA A 187 -34.35 40.39 9.68
C ALA A 187 -35.24 41.21 8.74
N ALA A 188 -35.43 40.77 7.48
CA ALA A 188 -36.33 41.42 6.53
C ALA A 188 -37.82 41.20 6.90
N VAL A 189 -38.18 40.01 7.39
CA VAL A 189 -39.54 39.70 7.87
C VAL A 189 -39.89 40.50 9.13
N GLU A 190 -38.93 40.72 10.03
CA GLU A 190 -39.14 41.56 11.23
C GLU A 190 -39.28 43.05 10.91
N GLN A 191 -38.67 43.54 9.81
CA GLN A 191 -38.81 44.93 9.37
C GLN A 191 -40.11 45.21 8.61
N ASP A 192 -40.74 44.17 8.03
CA ASP A 192 -42.00 44.29 7.28
C ASP A 192 -43.25 43.99 8.14
N GLY A 193 -43.10 44.00 9.47
CA GLY A 193 -44.17 43.91 10.47
C GLY A 193 -45.11 45.12 10.51
N GLY A 194 -45.37 45.76 9.36
CA GLY A 194 -46.19 46.95 9.21
C GLY A 194 -46.79 47.08 7.82
N ASP A 195 -47.58 46.10 7.37
CA ASP A 195 -48.97 46.33 6.98
C ASP A 195 -49.61 45.06 6.38
N CYS A 196 -50.76 44.71 6.97
CA CYS A 196 -51.63 43.62 6.59
C CYS A 196 -52.25 43.86 5.19
N HIS A 197 -51.94 43.00 4.21
CA HIS A 197 -52.91 42.38 3.27
C HIS A 197 -52.29 41.65 2.06
N ALA A 198 -50.98 41.65 1.83
CA ALA A 198 -50.40 41.13 0.58
C ALA A 198 -49.85 39.69 0.59
N VAL A 199 -50.01 38.92 1.68
CA VAL A 199 -49.29 37.63 1.83
C VAL A 199 -49.93 36.44 1.08
N SER A 200 -51.11 36.62 0.47
CA SER A 200 -51.81 35.51 -0.21
C SER A 200 -51.31 35.22 -1.63
N PHE A 201 -50.50 36.09 -2.25
CA PHE A 201 -50.05 35.90 -3.66
C PHE A 201 -48.60 35.42 -3.80
N ALA A 202 -47.77 35.55 -2.76
CA ALA A 202 -46.35 35.22 -2.86
C ALA A 202 -46.04 33.72 -2.69
N VAL A 203 -46.87 32.99 -1.93
CA VAL A 203 -46.68 31.54 -1.72
C VAL A 203 -47.02 30.74 -2.99
N ASP A 204 -47.98 31.21 -3.80
CA ASP A 204 -48.38 30.55 -5.05
C ASP A 204 -47.32 30.68 -6.17
N ALA A 205 -46.55 31.77 -6.20
CA ALA A 205 -45.49 31.95 -7.19
C ALA A 205 -44.28 31.02 -6.94
N PHE A 206 -43.97 30.73 -5.67
CA PHE A 206 -42.82 29.90 -5.30
C PHE A 206 -43.08 28.40 -5.52
N LEU A 207 -44.32 27.95 -5.30
CA LEU A 207 -44.75 26.58 -5.61
C LEU A 207 -44.77 26.28 -7.11
N LEU A 208 -45.06 27.28 -7.97
CA LEU A 208 -45.01 27.11 -9.42
C LEU A 208 -43.59 26.93 -9.98
N VAL A 209 -42.59 27.58 -9.37
CA VAL A 209 -41.19 27.46 -9.80
C VAL A 209 -40.59 26.11 -9.39
N LEU A 210 -40.91 25.61 -8.20
CA LEU A 210 -40.42 24.30 -7.74
C LEU A 210 -41.01 23.12 -8.52
N LEU A 211 -42.23 23.23 -9.03
CA LEU A 211 -42.85 22.18 -9.87
C LEU A 211 -42.31 22.15 -11.30
N HIS A 212 -41.74 23.24 -11.81
CA HIS A 212 -41.24 23.30 -13.18
C HIS A 212 -39.78 22.85 -13.35
N THR A 213 -38.98 22.84 -12.26
CA THR A 213 -37.60 22.31 -12.28
C THR A 213 -37.53 20.80 -12.15
N SER A 214 -38.60 20.12 -11.73
CA SER A 214 -38.64 18.66 -11.55
C SER A 214 -38.99 17.88 -12.83
N LEU A 215 -39.36 18.56 -13.93
CA LEU A 215 -39.82 17.93 -15.18
C LEU A 215 -38.84 18.03 -16.36
N ASN A 216 -37.65 18.62 -16.18
CA ASN A 216 -36.70 18.87 -17.27
C ASN A 216 -35.47 17.94 -17.30
N ASP A 217 -35.33 16.99 -16.37
CA ASP A 217 -34.16 16.09 -16.32
C ASP A 217 -34.29 14.79 -17.13
N ASP A 218 -35.32 14.63 -17.98
CA ASP A 218 -35.60 13.36 -18.70
C ASP A 218 -35.58 13.45 -20.24
N ILE A 219 -34.86 14.41 -20.82
CA ILE A 219 -34.60 14.43 -22.28
C ILE A 219 -33.12 14.66 -22.57
N GLY A 220 -32.32 13.59 -22.50
CA GLY A 220 -30.90 13.63 -22.82
C GLY A 220 -30.28 12.26 -23.06
N GLY A 221 -30.96 11.37 -23.79
CA GLY A 221 -30.46 10.02 -24.03
C GLY A 221 -31.08 9.29 -25.23
N SER A 222 -30.84 9.78 -26.44
CA SER A 222 -30.82 8.93 -27.66
C SER A 222 -30.18 9.66 -28.85
N ALA A 223 -28.97 9.25 -29.19
CA ALA A 223 -28.51 8.89 -30.55
C ALA A 223 -27.00 8.58 -30.50
#